data_AF-A0AAU9QQ69-F1
#
_entry.id   AF-A0AAU9QQ69-F1
#
_cell.length_a   1.000
_cell.length_b   1.000
_cell.length_c   1.000
_cell.angle_alpha   90.00
_cell.angle_beta   90.00
_cell.angle_gamma   90.00
#
_symmetry.space_group_name_H-M   'P 1'
#
loop_
_entity.id
_entity.type
_entity.pdbx_description
1 polymer ?
#
loop_
_entity_poly.entity_id
_entity_poly.type
_entity_poly.pdbx_seq_one_letter_code
_entity_poly.pdbx_strand_id
1 'polypeptide(L)' 'MVKHETIPMLTGLFWYFENGKESPEPVYLDENKHPRTMKGFNGRRQDWMRDGEYLLGPQTPPSAV' A
#
# COMPACT_ATOMS: atom_id res chain seq x y z
N MET A 1 -4.75 11.95 -3.71
CA MET A 1 -4.41 10.64 -3.10
C MET A 1 -4.35 10.83 -1.58
N VAL A 2 -4.77 9.83 -0.80
CA VAL A 2 -4.82 9.90 0.67
C VAL A 2 -3.58 9.23 1.25
N LYS A 3 -2.98 9.85 2.29
CA LYS A 3 -1.86 9.28 3.06
C LYS A 3 -2.40 8.46 4.23
N HIS A 4 -1.88 7.25 4.40
CA HIS A 4 -2.19 6.35 5.51
C HIS A 4 -0.91 5.97 6.26
N GLU A 5 -0.84 6.29 7.55
CA GLU A 5 0.29 5.95 8.44
C GLU A 5 0.08 4.59 9.13
N THR A 6 -1.05 3.94 8.87
CA THR A 6 -1.38 2.57 9.26
C THR A 6 -1.93 1.83 8.03
N ILE A 7 -1.88 0.49 8.00
CA ILE A 7 -2.46 -0.27 6.88
C ILE A 7 -3.99 -0.16 6.95
N PRO A 8 -4.66 0.53 6.01
CA PRO A 8 -6.10 0.73 6.06
C PRO A 8 -6.86 -0.57 5.77
N MET A 9 -8.09 -0.66 6.28
CA MET A 9 -9.05 -1.69 5.87
C MET A 9 -9.76 -1.23 4.60
N LEU A 10 -9.03 -1.28 3.47
CA LEU A 10 -9.51 -0.89 2.15
C LEU A 10 -8.90 -1.82 1.10
N THR A 11 -9.65 -2.12 0.04
CA THR A 11 -9.14 -2.86 -1.12
C THR A 11 -8.61 -1.90 -2.19
N GLY A 12 -7.41 -2.15 -2.70
CA GLY A 12 -6.86 -1.37 -3.82
C GLY A 12 -5.34 -1.42 -3.97
N LEU A 13 -4.86 -0.72 -5.00
CA LEU A 13 -3.44 -0.48 -5.27
C LEU A 13 -2.94 0.74 -4.49
N PHE A 14 -1.78 0.64 -3.87
CA PHE A 14 -1.15 1.71 -3.11
C PHE A 14 0.34 1.81 -3.44
N TRP A 15 0.91 3.00 -3.23
CA TRP A 15 2.35 3.19 -3.16
C TRP A 15 2.79 3.10 -1.70
N TYR A 16 3.70 2.20 -1.38
CA TYR A 16 4.28 2.02 -0.06
C TYR A 16 5.65 2.69 0.03
N PHE A 17 5.77 3.63 0.96
CA PHE A 17 7.01 4.35 1.23
C PHE A 17 7.67 3.73 2.46
N GLU A 18 8.74 2.98 2.21
CA GLU A 18 9.54 2.32 3.23
C GLU A 18 10.76 3.17 3.59
N ASN A 19 11.16 3.15 4.87
CA ASN A 19 12.31 3.91 5.32
C ASN A 19 13.61 3.44 4.63
N GLY A 20 14.40 4.40 4.13
CA GLY A 20 15.69 4.13 3.49
C GLY A 20 15.61 3.60 2.05
N LYS A 21 14.42 3.49 1.45
CA LYS A 21 14.26 3.21 0.02
C LYS A 21 14.04 4.50 -0.76
N GLU A 22 14.74 4.64 -1.89
CA GLU A 22 14.63 5.82 -2.75
C GLU A 22 13.32 5.88 -3.54
N SER A 23 12.68 4.73 -3.78
CA SER A 23 11.45 4.63 -4.57
C SER A 23 10.36 3.86 -3.82
N PRO A 24 9.09 4.31 -3.90
CA PRO A 24 7.99 3.58 -3.31
C PRO A 24 7.75 2.25 -4.01
N GLU A 25 7.31 1.26 -3.26
CA GLU A 25 6.94 -0.05 -3.78
C GLU A 25 5.43 -0.10 -4.06
N PRO A 26 4.99 -0.62 -5.22
CA PRO A 26 3.57 -0.86 -5.43
C PRO A 26 3.13 -2.02 -4.55
N VAL A 27 2.03 -1.84 -3.82
CA VAL A 27 1.43 -2.88 -2.99
C VAL A 27 -0.07 -2.97 -3.23
N TYR A 28 -0.62 -4.16 -3.09
CA TYR A 28 -2.05 -4.41 -3.15
C TYR A 28 -2.58 -4.77 -1.77
N LEU A 29 -3.66 -4.12 -1.36
CA LEU A 29 -4.43 -4.44 -0.17
C LEU A 29 -5.73 -5.09 -0.60
N ASP A 30 -6.12 -6.14 0.11
CA ASP A 30 -7.36 -6.88 -0.12
C ASP A 30 -8.02 -7.13 1.24
N GLU A 31 -8.98 -6.28 1.60
CA GLU A 31 -9.60 -6.34 2.94
C GLU A 31 -10.36 -7.65 3.18
N ASN A 32 -10.85 -8.28 2.11
CA ASN A 32 -11.67 -9.47 2.17
C ASN A 32 -10.81 -10.74 2.30
N LYS A 33 -9.65 -10.79 1.62
CA LYS A 33 -8.75 -11.93 1.69
C LYS A 33 -7.73 -11.81 2.82
N HIS A 34 -7.14 -10.64 2.98
CA HIS A 34 -6.00 -10.37 3.86
C HIS A 34 -6.15 -9.00 4.54
N PRO A 35 -7.06 -8.88 5.53
CA PRO A 35 -7.29 -7.60 6.21
C PRO A 35 -6.02 -7.07 6.86
N ARG A 36 -5.79 -5.76 6.75
CA ARG A 36 -4.60 -5.06 7.28
C ARG A 36 -3.27 -5.64 6.83
N THR A 37 -3.24 -6.33 5.69
CA THR A 37 -2.02 -6.88 5.10
C THR A 37 -1.80 -6.29 3.73
N MET A 38 -0.61 -5.78 3.48
CA MET A 38 -0.17 -5.35 2.15
C MET A 38 0.63 -6.47 1.47
N LYS A 39 0.40 -6.65 0.17
CA LYS A 39 1.11 -7.61 -0.67
C LYS A 39 1.90 -6.87 -1.75
N GLY A 40 3.22 -6.99 -1.71
CA GLY A 40 4.11 -6.52 -2.76
C GLY A 40 4.07 -7.40 -3.99
N PHE A 41 4.39 -6.83 -5.15
CA PHE A 41 4.46 -7.57 -6.42
C PHE A 41 5.68 -8.50 -6.52
N ASN A 42 6.65 -8.34 -5.61
CA ASN A 42 7.75 -9.28 -5.39
C ASN A 42 7.34 -10.54 -4.58
N GLY A 43 6.07 -10.67 -4.21
CA GLY A 43 5.55 -11.79 -3.40
C GLY A 43 5.62 -11.57 -1.88
N ARG A 44 6.23 -10.47 -1.41
CA ARG A 44 6.26 -10.11 0.01
C ARG A 44 4.84 -9.87 0.52
N ARG A 45 4.57 -10.32 1.75
CA ARG A 45 3.39 -9.93 2.52
C ARG A 45 3.84 -9.31 3.83
N GLN A 46 3.15 -8.25 4.25
CA GLN A 46 3.47 -7.53 5.46
C GLN A 46 2.19 -7.00 6.10
N ASP A 47 2.05 -7.20 7.40
CA ASP A 47 0.90 -6.84 8.23
C ASP A 47 1.24 -5.78 9.30
N TRP A 48 2.42 -5.16 9.17
CA TRP A 48 2.92 -4.08 10.03
C TRP A 48 3.53 -2.94 9.22
N MET A 49 3.70 -1.78 9.83
CA MET A 49 4.51 -0.67 9.31
C MET A 49 5.29 -0.05 10.46
N ARG A 50 6.51 0.41 10.20
CA ARG A 50 7.33 1.16 11.16
C ARG A 50 6.95 2.63 11.15
N ASP A 51 7.36 3.32 12.20
CA ASP A 51 7.22 4.76 12.28
C ASP A 51 7.90 5.45 11.10
N GLY A 52 7.19 6.41 10.49
CA GLY A 52 7.62 7.14 9.30
C GLY A 52 7.28 6.45 7.97
N GLU A 53 6.91 5.17 7.97
CA GLU A 53 6.42 4.48 6.77
C GLU A 53 4.95 4.82 6.51
N TYR A 54 4.55 4.89 5.24
CA TYR A 54 3.18 5.24 4.88
C TYR A 54 2.75 4.70 3.51
N LEU A 55 1.44 4.64 3.31
CA LEU A 55 0.80 4.29 2.05
C LEU A 55 0.16 5.53 1.40
N LEU A 56 0.29 5.66 0.09
CA LEU A 56 -0.47 6.63 -0.72
C LEU A 56 -1.44 5.91 -1.65
N GLY A 57 -2.73 6.16 -1.47
CA GLY A 57 -3.78 5.56 -2.31
C GLY A 57 -5.17 5.55 -1.67
N PRO A 58 -6.10 4.73 -2.18
CA PRO A 58 -5.91 3.84 -3.33
C PRO A 58 -5.64 4.61 -4.63
N GLN A 59 -4.86 4.01 -5.53
CA GLN A 59 -4.58 4.53 -6.87
C GLN A 59 -5.84 4.35 -7.72
N THR A 60 -6.33 5.45 -8.31
CA THR A 60 -7.41 5.38 -9.30
C THR A 60 -6.85 4.88 -10.62
N PRO A 61 -7.61 4.08 -11.39
CA PRO A 61 -7.25 3.80 -12.77
C PRO A 61 -7.00 5.11 -13.52
N PRO A 62 -6.04 5.16 -14.46
CA PRO A 62 -5.92 6.31 -15.34
C PRO A 62 -7.28 6.53 -16.01
N SER A 63 -7.82 7.74 -15.95
CA SER A 63 -9.02 8.09 -16.70
C SER A 63 -8.73 7.82 -18.18
N ALA A 64 -9.55 6.98 -18.82
CA ALA A 64 -9.46 6.79 -20.25
C ALA A 64 -9.65 8.16 -20.92
N VAL A 65 -8.64 8.57 -21.69
CA VAL A 65 -8.64 9.80 -22.49
C VAL A 65 -9.47 9.60 -23.75
#